data_AF-A0A7V9HU80-F1
#
_entry.id   AF-A0A7V9HU80-F1
#
_cell.length_a   1.000
_cell.length_b   1.000
_cell.length_c   1.000
_cell.angle_alpha   90.00
_cell.angle_beta   90.00
_cell.angle_gamma   90.00
#
_symmetry.space_group_name_H-M   'P 1'
#
loop_
_entity.id
_entity.type
_entity.pdbx_description
1 polymer ?
#
loop_
_entity_poly.entity_id
_entity_poly.type
_entity_poly.pdbx_seq_one_letter_code
_entity_poly.pdbx_strand_id
1 'polypeptide(L)'
;MFFLAKYDGGGNFLWAHNFGPTGLSGAENLTIAAGLAIDQGGNAYITGQFYGQIDFDPSNNQALLTSLGINDAFLAKYDSQGNLASAGGTPTPTPTPTPTPAPTPTPAPVLLTEENTERAVALDSVTLMRDPFPVITTHNFSADQRTRVTLFALNVDLLPGENFSVVTAQAQDTQGRIYPLAVESVGKVPAFDWLTQITLKLPDELTNAGDVRVSIRLRGVASNNPIIGIR
;
A
#
# COMPACT_ATOMS: atom_id res chain seq x y z
N MET A 1 12.38 30.54 -5.50
CA MET A 1 11.64 31.42 -4.57
C MET A 1 10.20 31.44 -5.02
N PHE A 2 9.26 31.35 -4.08
CA PHE A 2 7.82 31.45 -4.34
C PHE A 2 7.18 32.29 -3.24
N PHE A 3 5.94 32.72 -3.46
CA PHE A 3 5.16 33.41 -2.44
C PHE A 3 3.79 32.75 -2.31
N LEU A 4 3.22 32.84 -1.12
CA LEU A 4 1.84 32.50 -0.83
C LEU A 4 1.12 33.77 -0.39
N ALA A 5 0.04 34.14 -1.05
CA ALA A 5 -0.76 35.31 -0.70
C ALA A 5 -2.23 34.94 -0.54
N LYS A 6 -2.91 35.60 0.39
CA LYS A 6 -4.34 35.47 0.64
C LYS A 6 -5.03 36.81 0.40
N TYR A 7 -6.18 36.72 -0.26
CA TYR A 7 -7.10 37.82 -0.49
C TYR A 7 -8.50 37.44 0.03
N ASP A 8 -9.33 38.42 0.34
CA ASP A 8 -10.75 38.18 0.63
C ASP A 8 -11.57 38.01 -0.67
N GLY A 9 -12.87 37.74 -0.52
CA GLY A 9 -13.78 37.56 -1.67
C GLY A 9 -14.00 38.84 -2.51
N GLY A 10 -13.62 40.01 -2.01
CA GLY A 10 -13.60 41.27 -2.75
C GLY A 10 -12.26 41.57 -3.43
N GLY A 11 -11.28 40.68 -3.28
CA GLY A 11 -9.92 40.87 -3.80
C GLY A 11 -9.04 41.78 -2.95
N ASN A 12 -9.45 42.11 -1.71
CA ASN A 12 -8.59 42.88 -0.81
C ASN A 12 -7.49 41.97 -0.25
N PHE A 13 -6.28 42.52 -0.17
CA PHE A 13 -5.12 41.82 0.39
C PHE A 13 -5.30 41.54 1.89
N LEU A 14 -5.06 40.30 2.32
CA LEU A 14 -5.09 39.90 3.73
C LEU A 14 -3.67 39.68 4.26
N TRP A 15 -2.89 38.78 3.64
CA TRP A 15 -1.51 38.50 4.03
C TRP A 15 -0.72 37.90 2.86
N ALA A 16 0.62 37.97 2.95
CA ALA A 16 1.53 37.25 2.06
C ALA A 16 2.81 36.84 2.78
N HIS A 17 3.33 35.69 2.38
CA HIS A 17 4.58 35.12 2.84
C HIS A 17 5.47 34.78 1.66
N ASN A 18 6.75 35.08 1.78
CA ASN A 18 7.76 34.71 0.79
C ASN A 18 8.57 33.55 1.32
N PHE A 19 8.77 32.56 0.47
CA PHE A 19 9.54 31.37 0.79
C PHE A 19 10.68 31.25 -0.21
N GLY A 20 11.87 31.12 0.35
CA GLY A 20 13.06 31.02 -0.43
C GLY A 20 14.22 30.48 0.38
N PRO A 21 15.29 30.11 -0.30
CA PRO A 21 16.46 29.55 0.35
C PRO A 21 17.05 30.50 1.38
N THR A 22 17.48 29.97 2.52
CA THR A 22 18.15 30.72 3.59
C THR A 22 19.66 30.45 3.52
N GLY A 23 20.47 31.50 3.34
CA GLY A 23 21.94 31.41 3.42
C GLY A 23 22.70 31.28 2.07
N LEU A 24 23.60 32.25 1.90
CA LEU A 24 24.75 32.41 1.01
C LEU A 24 24.63 32.18 -0.52
N SER A 25 25.19 33.19 -1.20
CA SER A 25 25.54 33.30 -2.61
C SER A 25 26.16 32.03 -3.21
N GLY A 26 25.39 31.36 -4.05
CA GLY A 26 25.81 30.29 -4.93
C GLY A 26 24.64 29.94 -5.83
N ALA A 27 24.88 29.62 -7.09
CA ALA A 27 23.86 29.37 -8.13
C ALA A 27 23.01 28.10 -7.91
N GLU A 28 22.88 27.65 -6.66
CA GLU A 28 22.57 26.28 -6.30
C GLU A 28 21.47 26.19 -5.24
N ASN A 29 20.59 27.19 -5.12
CA ASN A 29 19.38 27.01 -4.32
C ASN A 29 18.15 27.26 -5.19
N LEU A 30 17.36 26.20 -5.40
CA LEU A 30 16.15 26.23 -6.22
C LEU A 30 14.93 25.99 -5.34
N THR A 31 13.82 26.68 -5.64
CA THR A 31 12.53 26.35 -5.04
C THR A 31 11.45 26.64 -6.05
N ILE A 32 10.67 25.62 -6.39
CA ILE A 32 9.56 25.66 -7.33
C ILE A 32 8.31 25.19 -6.57
N ALA A 33 7.29 26.03 -6.47
CA ALA A 33 5.96 25.58 -6.08
C ALA A 33 5.25 24.99 -7.31
N ALA A 34 4.67 23.80 -7.16
CA ALA A 34 4.04 23.05 -8.25
C ALA A 34 2.52 22.91 -8.06
N GLY A 35 2.02 22.96 -6.83
CA GLY A 35 0.58 22.80 -6.55
C GLY A 35 0.13 23.54 -5.30
N LEU A 36 -1.13 23.98 -5.32
CA LEU A 36 -1.84 24.60 -4.20
C LEU A 36 -3.24 23.99 -4.10
N ALA A 37 -3.62 23.54 -2.91
CA ALA A 37 -4.98 23.10 -2.59
C ALA A 37 -5.44 23.73 -1.27
N ILE A 38 -6.74 23.98 -1.15
CA ILE A 38 -7.36 24.54 0.07
C ILE A 38 -8.41 23.55 0.58
N ASP A 39 -8.42 23.26 1.89
CA ASP A 39 -9.46 22.44 2.51
C ASP A 39 -10.70 23.24 2.95
N GLN A 40 -11.75 22.55 3.42
CA GLN A 40 -12.98 23.18 3.91
C GLN A 40 -12.76 24.08 5.14
N GLY A 41 -11.66 23.89 5.87
CA GLY A 41 -11.25 24.76 6.99
C GLY A 41 -10.47 26.00 6.56
N GLY A 42 -10.21 26.16 5.26
CA GLY A 42 -9.43 27.26 4.71
C GLY A 42 -7.93 27.10 4.90
N ASN A 43 -7.44 25.89 5.24
CA ASN A 43 -6.01 25.61 5.32
C ASN A 43 -5.45 25.38 3.92
N ALA A 44 -4.24 25.90 3.66
CA ALA A 44 -3.56 25.77 2.39
C ALA A 44 -2.52 24.65 2.43
N TYR A 45 -2.43 23.87 1.35
CA TYR A 45 -1.45 22.82 1.13
C TYR A 45 -0.66 23.19 -0.11
N ILE A 46 0.65 23.33 0.02
CA ILE A 46 1.57 23.67 -1.07
C ILE A 46 2.52 22.51 -1.28
N THR A 47 2.67 22.12 -2.54
CA THR A 47 3.68 21.15 -2.97
C THR A 47 4.65 21.77 -3.94
N GLY A 48 5.83 21.17 -4.05
CA GLY A 48 6.85 21.65 -4.95
C GLY A 48 8.15 20.88 -4.80
N GLN A 49 9.23 21.48 -5.31
CA GLN A 49 10.58 20.96 -5.18
C GLN A 49 11.51 22.05 -4.63
N PHE A 50 12.51 21.63 -3.87
CA PHE A 50 13.54 22.51 -3.35
C PHE A 50 14.93 21.86 -3.40
N TYR A 51 15.95 22.68 -3.56
CA TYR A 51 17.37 22.31 -3.46
C TYR A 51 18.04 23.30 -2.52
N GLY A 52 18.87 22.77 -1.62
CA GLY A 52 19.50 23.50 -0.53
C GLY A 52 18.61 23.55 0.71
N GLN A 53 18.83 24.58 1.53
CA GLN A 53 18.09 24.81 2.76
C GLN A 53 17.02 25.89 2.55
N ILE A 54 15.80 25.65 3.03
CA ILE A 54 14.67 26.57 2.97
C ILE A 54 13.96 26.61 4.32
N ASP A 55 13.53 27.80 4.72
CA ASP A 55 12.64 27.98 5.86
C ASP A 55 11.19 28.00 5.38
N PHE A 56 10.37 27.09 5.91
CA PHE A 56 8.93 27.05 5.63
C PHE A 56 8.09 27.74 6.72
N ASP A 57 8.71 28.21 7.81
CA ASP A 57 8.01 29.00 8.83
C ASP A 57 8.04 30.49 8.43
N PRO A 58 6.88 31.12 8.20
CA PRO A 58 6.83 32.54 7.84
C PRO A 58 6.96 33.48 9.05
N SER A 59 7.10 32.96 10.27
CA SER A 59 7.26 33.73 11.49
C SER A 59 8.74 34.05 11.80
N ASN A 60 9.03 34.51 13.01
CA ASN A 60 10.41 34.69 13.48
C ASN A 60 11.04 33.38 13.97
N ASN A 61 10.26 32.29 14.04
CA ASN A 61 10.78 30.95 14.29
C ASN A 61 11.31 30.35 12.99
N GLN A 62 11.93 29.17 13.08
CA GLN A 62 12.51 28.49 11.95
C GLN A 62 11.93 27.08 11.81
N ALA A 63 11.49 26.74 10.60
CA ALA A 63 11.21 25.37 10.16
C ALA A 63 12.06 25.05 8.93
N LEU A 64 13.37 24.94 9.17
CA LEU A 64 14.36 24.69 8.13
C LEU A 64 14.28 23.25 7.63
N LEU A 65 14.11 23.10 6.31
CA LEU A 65 14.28 21.84 5.60
C LEU A 65 15.51 21.94 4.70
N THR A 66 16.34 20.88 4.72
CA THR A 66 17.53 20.76 3.87
C THR A 66 17.35 19.59 2.92
N SER A 67 17.52 19.81 1.61
CA SER A 67 17.43 18.73 0.62
C SER A 67 18.58 17.74 0.77
N LEU A 68 18.28 16.45 0.66
CA LEU A 68 19.22 15.34 0.80
C LEU A 68 19.75 14.82 -0.56
N GLY A 69 19.27 15.37 -1.68
CA GLY A 69 19.74 15.12 -3.05
C GLY A 69 19.81 16.40 -3.90
N ILE A 70 19.83 16.25 -5.23
CA ILE A 70 19.88 17.38 -6.20
C ILE A 70 18.65 18.29 -6.06
N ASN A 71 17.49 17.73 -5.75
CA ASN A 71 16.28 18.43 -5.35
C ASN A 71 15.34 17.42 -4.68
N ASP A 72 14.66 17.83 -3.61
CA ASP A 72 13.64 17.03 -2.95
C ASP A 72 12.26 17.66 -3.14
N ALA A 73 11.21 16.83 -3.21
CA ALA A 73 9.86 17.36 -3.17
C ALA A 73 9.51 17.79 -1.73
N PHE A 74 8.64 18.79 -1.60
CA PHE A 74 8.11 19.21 -0.30
C PHE A 74 6.58 19.20 -0.29
N LEU A 75 6.03 19.06 0.90
CA LEU A 75 4.64 19.39 1.23
C LEU A 75 4.65 20.30 2.45
N ALA A 76 4.00 21.46 2.35
CA ALA A 76 3.80 22.41 3.44
C ALA A 76 2.31 22.70 3.62
N LYS A 77 1.85 22.70 4.88
CA LYS A 77 0.49 23.04 5.28
C LYS A 77 0.50 24.33 6.09
N TYR A 78 -0.34 25.28 5.69
CA TYR A 78 -0.59 26.53 6.40
C TYR A 78 -2.03 26.60 6.86
N ASP A 79 -2.26 27.14 8.06
CA ASP A 79 -3.61 27.38 8.55
C ASP A 79 -4.30 28.53 7.81
N SER A 80 -5.57 28.79 8.14
CA SER A 80 -6.35 29.85 7.49
C SER A 80 -5.81 31.27 7.73
N GLN A 81 -4.93 31.46 8.71
CA GLN A 81 -4.25 32.71 9.06
C GLN A 81 -2.85 32.82 8.42
N GLY A 82 -2.38 31.78 7.74
CA GLY A 82 -1.07 31.75 7.08
C GLY A 82 0.06 31.22 7.96
N ASN A 83 -0.23 30.71 9.17
CA ASN A 83 0.81 30.13 10.03
C ASN A 83 1.13 28.70 9.59
N LEU A 84 2.41 28.31 9.73
CA LEU A 84 2.83 26.95 9.43
C LEU A 84 2.22 25.95 10.41
N ALA A 85 1.49 24.96 9.88
CA ALA A 85 0.98 23.83 10.66
C ALA A 85 1.92 22.60 10.56
N SER A 86 2.46 22.34 9.37
CA SER A 86 3.48 21.30 9.15
C SER A 86 4.22 21.51 7.83
N ALA A 87 5.51 21.14 7.78
CA ALA A 87 6.28 21.06 6.54
C ALA A 87 7.20 19.83 6.56
N GLY A 88 7.40 19.18 5.41
CA GLY A 88 8.32 18.06 5.26
C GLY A 88 8.82 17.91 3.83
N GLY A 89 10.08 17.48 3.69
CA GLY A 89 10.68 17.06 2.43
C GLY A 89 10.51 15.55 2.24
N THR A 90 10.23 15.10 1.03
CA THR A 90 10.37 13.67 0.69
C THR A 90 11.82 13.48 0.21
N PRO A 91 12.70 12.84 1.00
CA PRO A 91 14.04 12.58 0.51
C PRO A 91 13.98 11.72 -0.74
N THR A 92 14.74 12.09 -1.76
CA THR A 92 15.12 11.17 -2.83
C THR A 92 15.82 9.97 -2.16
N PRO A 93 15.32 8.72 -2.33
CA PRO A 93 15.82 7.58 -1.55
C PRO A 93 17.27 7.27 -1.92
N THR A 94 18.22 7.71 -1.09
CA THR A 94 19.62 7.27 -1.14
C THR A 94 19.82 6.17 -0.08
N PRO A 95 20.32 4.98 -0.45
CA PRO A 95 20.47 3.88 0.50
C PRO A 95 21.56 4.20 1.54
N THR A 96 21.14 4.41 2.79
CA THR A 96 22.02 4.60 3.96
C THR A 96 21.75 3.46 4.95
N PRO A 97 22.77 2.88 5.62
CA PRO A 97 22.59 1.71 6.48
C PRO A 97 21.60 2.00 7.62
N THR A 98 20.52 1.22 7.63
CA THR A 98 19.36 1.38 8.51
C THR A 98 19.74 1.13 9.98
N PRO A 99 19.46 2.05 10.92
CA PRO A 99 19.39 1.67 12.34
C PRO A 99 18.28 0.63 12.47
N THR A 100 18.59 -0.55 13.04
CA THR A 100 17.66 -1.68 13.15
C THR A 100 16.31 -1.19 13.69
N PRO A 101 15.24 -1.15 12.87
CA PRO A 101 13.93 -0.74 13.35
C PRO A 101 13.52 -1.77 14.40
N ALA A 102 13.03 -1.29 15.55
CA ALA A 102 12.14 -2.12 16.37
C ALA A 102 11.06 -2.66 15.42
N PRO A 103 10.78 -3.98 15.41
CA PRO A 103 9.96 -4.57 14.38
C PRO A 103 8.59 -3.90 14.39
N THR A 104 8.31 -3.08 13.37
CA THR A 104 6.93 -2.77 13.00
C THR A 104 6.26 -4.12 12.84
N PRO A 105 5.17 -4.42 13.58
CA PRO A 105 4.49 -5.70 13.41
C PRO A 105 4.18 -5.85 11.93
N THR A 106 4.72 -6.90 11.30
CA THR A 106 4.42 -7.19 9.90
C THR A 106 2.91 -7.26 9.80
N PRO A 107 2.27 -6.40 8.97
CA PRO A 107 0.82 -6.39 8.88
C PRO A 107 0.33 -7.78 8.49
N ALA A 108 -0.77 -8.21 9.09
CA ALA A 108 -1.32 -9.54 8.83
C ALA A 108 -1.62 -9.69 7.32
N PRO A 109 -1.43 -10.90 6.75
CA PRO A 109 -1.85 -11.17 5.38
C PRO A 109 -3.33 -10.86 5.19
N VAL A 110 -3.71 -10.31 4.03
CA VAL A 110 -5.13 -10.04 3.72
C VAL A 110 -5.47 -10.63 2.36
N LEU A 111 -6.34 -11.63 2.34
CA LEU A 111 -6.97 -12.15 1.13
C LEU A 111 -8.00 -11.13 0.64
N LEU A 112 -7.91 -10.73 -0.63
CA LEU A 112 -8.80 -9.75 -1.22
C LEU A 112 -10.22 -10.30 -1.39
N THR A 113 -11.21 -9.43 -1.23
CA THR A 113 -12.64 -9.74 -1.41
C THR A 113 -13.26 -8.91 -2.52
N GLU A 114 -14.32 -9.43 -3.13
CA GLU A 114 -15.17 -8.63 -4.02
C GLU A 114 -15.84 -7.50 -3.22
N GLU A 115 -16.02 -6.34 -3.85
CA GLU A 115 -16.51 -5.13 -3.21
C GLU A 115 -17.86 -5.38 -2.50
N ASN A 116 -17.95 -4.97 -1.23
CA ASN A 116 -19.15 -5.13 -0.40
C ASN A 116 -19.60 -6.59 -0.19
N THR A 117 -18.69 -7.57 -0.33
CA THR A 117 -18.98 -8.98 -0.05
C THR A 117 -17.92 -9.60 0.86
N GLU A 118 -18.20 -10.80 1.35
CA GLU A 118 -17.20 -11.67 1.98
C GLU A 118 -16.56 -12.65 1.00
N ARG A 119 -16.89 -12.60 -0.30
CA ARG A 119 -16.37 -13.56 -1.29
C ARG A 119 -14.96 -13.18 -1.70
N ALA A 120 -14.07 -14.17 -1.74
CA ALA A 120 -12.69 -13.96 -2.14
C ALA A 120 -12.59 -13.60 -3.63
N VAL A 121 -11.64 -12.73 -3.98
CA VAL A 121 -11.17 -12.60 -5.36
C VAL A 121 -10.35 -13.85 -5.68
N ALA A 122 -10.99 -14.83 -6.30
CA ALA A 122 -10.41 -16.14 -6.57
C ALA A 122 -10.82 -16.67 -7.94
N LEU A 123 -9.90 -17.37 -8.61
CA LEU A 123 -10.11 -17.97 -9.93
C LEU A 123 -9.55 -19.39 -9.99
N ASP A 124 -10.15 -20.24 -10.80
CA ASP A 124 -9.50 -21.47 -11.23
C ASP A 124 -8.25 -21.10 -12.05
N SER A 125 -7.10 -21.64 -11.67
CA SER A 125 -5.80 -21.22 -12.19
C SER A 125 -5.59 -21.52 -13.69
N VAL A 126 -6.41 -22.39 -14.28
CA VAL A 126 -6.28 -22.78 -15.69
C VAL A 126 -7.38 -22.16 -16.54
N THR A 127 -8.63 -22.26 -16.10
CA THR A 127 -9.80 -21.79 -16.85
C THR A 127 -10.11 -20.32 -16.58
N LEU A 128 -9.51 -19.72 -15.55
CA LEU A 128 -9.78 -18.35 -15.08
C LEU A 128 -11.25 -18.12 -14.73
N MET A 129 -12.00 -19.20 -14.45
CA MET A 129 -13.39 -19.10 -14.02
C MET A 129 -13.47 -18.79 -12.53
N ARG A 130 -14.46 -17.99 -12.15
CA ARG A 130 -14.81 -17.72 -10.75
C ARG A 130 -15.54 -18.89 -10.10
N ASP A 131 -15.71 -18.81 -8.78
CA ASP A 131 -16.46 -19.76 -7.97
C ASP A 131 -17.95 -19.89 -8.43
N PRO A 132 -18.63 -21.02 -8.17
CA PRO A 132 -18.18 -22.20 -7.41
C PRO A 132 -17.21 -23.13 -8.18
N PHE A 133 -16.14 -23.54 -7.49
CA PHE A 133 -15.08 -24.39 -8.03
C PHE A 133 -15.40 -25.87 -7.88
N PRO A 134 -15.30 -26.69 -8.95
CA PRO A 134 -15.34 -28.13 -8.78
C PRO A 134 -14.07 -28.61 -8.06
N VAL A 135 -14.12 -29.67 -7.25
CA VAL A 135 -12.91 -30.24 -6.63
C VAL A 135 -11.98 -30.89 -7.67
N ILE A 136 -12.57 -31.50 -8.70
CA ILE A 136 -11.88 -32.15 -9.81
C ILE A 136 -12.27 -31.43 -11.11
N THR A 137 -11.29 -31.20 -11.99
CA THR A 137 -11.53 -30.65 -13.32
C THR A 137 -10.72 -31.41 -14.37
N THR A 138 -11.36 -31.69 -15.50
CA THR A 138 -10.71 -32.29 -16.67
C THR A 138 -9.99 -31.25 -17.53
N HIS A 139 -10.16 -29.96 -17.20
CA HIS A 139 -9.57 -28.83 -17.91
C HIS A 139 -8.32 -28.30 -17.22
N ASN A 140 -7.50 -29.18 -16.61
CA ASN A 140 -6.20 -28.82 -16.06
C ASN A 140 -5.06 -29.61 -16.73
N PHE A 141 -3.84 -29.10 -16.55
CA PHE A 141 -2.62 -29.71 -17.08
C PHE A 141 -1.92 -30.63 -16.07
N SER A 142 -2.56 -30.88 -14.92
CA SER A 142 -2.01 -31.67 -13.83
C SER A 142 -2.48 -33.12 -13.88
N ALA A 143 -1.59 -34.06 -13.64
CA ALA A 143 -1.91 -35.49 -13.66
C ALA A 143 -2.94 -35.92 -12.59
N ASP A 144 -3.06 -35.18 -11.49
CA ASP A 144 -4.00 -35.47 -10.38
C ASP A 144 -5.41 -34.92 -10.61
N GLN A 145 -5.65 -34.21 -11.72
CA GLN A 145 -6.93 -33.60 -12.11
C GLN A 145 -7.56 -32.69 -11.05
N ARG A 146 -6.80 -32.24 -10.04
CA ARG A 146 -7.33 -31.37 -8.99
C ARG A 146 -7.45 -29.93 -9.44
N THR A 147 -8.52 -29.29 -9.00
CA THR A 147 -8.67 -27.86 -9.21
C THR A 147 -7.65 -27.10 -8.37
N ARG A 148 -6.97 -26.17 -9.02
CA ARG A 148 -6.08 -25.19 -8.38
C ARG A 148 -6.82 -23.86 -8.38
N VAL A 149 -6.99 -23.29 -7.21
CA VAL A 149 -7.61 -21.98 -7.02
C VAL A 149 -6.49 -20.96 -6.76
N THR A 150 -6.44 -19.91 -7.56
CA THR A 150 -5.58 -18.75 -7.34
C THR A 150 -6.35 -17.71 -6.55
N LEU A 151 -5.82 -17.30 -5.40
CA LEU A 151 -6.31 -16.18 -4.60
C LEU A 151 -5.32 -15.01 -4.67
N PHE A 152 -5.82 -13.80 -4.41
CA PHE A 152 -5.00 -12.60 -4.37
C PHE A 152 -4.91 -12.03 -2.96
N ALA A 153 -3.72 -11.60 -2.56
CA ALA A 153 -3.42 -11.21 -1.18
C ALA A 153 -2.51 -9.97 -1.08
N LEU A 154 -2.75 -9.17 -0.05
CA LEU A 154 -1.89 -8.10 0.44
C LEU A 154 -1.02 -8.60 1.60
N ASN A 155 0.09 -7.91 1.84
CA ASN A 155 1.00 -8.18 2.97
C ASN A 155 1.55 -9.61 2.99
N VAL A 156 1.74 -10.19 1.80
CA VAL A 156 2.39 -11.50 1.63
C VAL A 156 3.74 -11.28 0.95
N ASP A 157 4.75 -11.14 1.80
CA ASP A 157 6.14 -10.99 1.37
C ASP A 157 6.97 -12.14 1.93
N LEU A 158 7.60 -12.87 1.01
CA LEU A 158 8.61 -13.87 1.32
C LEU A 158 9.93 -13.15 1.56
N LEU A 159 10.60 -13.47 2.67
CA LEU A 159 11.93 -12.95 2.97
C LEU A 159 12.97 -13.60 2.03
N PRO A 160 14.14 -12.97 1.82
CA PRO A 160 15.22 -13.59 1.04
C PRO A 160 15.56 -14.99 1.56
N GLY A 161 15.49 -15.99 0.67
CA GLY A 161 15.74 -17.40 1.00
C GLY A 161 14.50 -18.18 1.48
N GLU A 162 13.38 -17.52 1.76
CA GLU A 162 12.11 -18.21 1.98
C GLU A 162 11.52 -18.71 0.66
N ASN A 163 10.78 -19.80 0.74
CA ASN A 163 9.91 -20.29 -0.33
C ASN A 163 8.47 -20.38 0.19
N PHE A 164 7.52 -20.76 -0.67
CA PHE A 164 6.11 -20.78 -0.33
C PHE A 164 5.75 -21.70 0.87
N SER A 165 6.65 -22.57 1.34
CA SER A 165 6.42 -23.41 2.53
C SER A 165 6.20 -22.63 3.83
N VAL A 166 6.57 -21.33 3.88
CA VAL A 166 6.26 -20.46 5.03
C VAL A 166 4.81 -19.97 5.05
N VAL A 167 4.07 -20.25 3.97
CA VAL A 167 2.64 -19.99 3.82
C VAL A 167 1.89 -21.32 3.99
N THR A 168 0.97 -21.37 4.94
CA THR A 168 0.04 -22.49 5.09
C THR A 168 -1.37 -22.03 4.78
N ALA A 169 -2.21 -22.88 4.20
CA ALA A 169 -3.59 -22.54 3.89
C ALA A 169 -4.57 -23.60 4.41
N GLN A 170 -5.79 -23.16 4.72
CA GLN A 170 -6.87 -24.04 5.17
C GLN A 170 -8.23 -23.51 4.71
N ALA A 171 -9.16 -24.42 4.47
CA ALA A 171 -10.59 -24.14 4.33
C ALA A 171 -11.33 -24.58 5.60
N GLN A 172 -12.41 -23.89 5.93
CA GLN A 172 -13.32 -24.25 7.00
C GLN A 172 -14.75 -24.26 6.47
N ASP A 173 -15.46 -25.38 6.65
CA ASP A 173 -16.88 -25.47 6.28
C ASP A 173 -17.80 -24.85 7.35
N THR A 174 -19.09 -24.81 7.05
CA THR A 174 -20.13 -24.26 7.96
C THR A 174 -20.29 -25.04 9.26
N GLN A 175 -19.79 -26.28 9.32
CA GLN A 175 -19.78 -27.11 10.52
C GLN A 175 -18.50 -26.91 11.36
N GLY A 176 -17.61 -26.03 10.91
CA GLY A 176 -16.34 -25.73 11.57
C GLY A 176 -15.23 -26.74 11.29
N ARG A 177 -15.44 -27.72 10.40
CA ARG A 177 -14.41 -28.70 10.02
C ARG A 177 -13.33 -28.00 9.19
N ILE A 178 -12.07 -28.27 9.52
CA ILE A 178 -10.90 -27.65 8.90
C ILE A 178 -10.27 -28.63 7.91
N TYR A 179 -10.05 -28.16 6.68
CA TYR A 179 -9.41 -28.89 5.60
C TYR A 179 -8.10 -28.20 5.24
N PRO A 180 -6.93 -28.83 5.46
CA PRO A 180 -5.66 -28.30 4.99
C PRO A 180 -5.65 -28.16 3.46
N LEU A 181 -5.20 -27.03 2.95
CA LEU A 181 -5.03 -26.78 1.52
C LEU A 181 -3.55 -26.78 1.18
N ALA A 182 -3.15 -27.56 0.17
CA ALA A 182 -1.77 -27.54 -0.29
C ALA A 182 -1.49 -26.23 -1.03
N VAL A 183 -0.52 -25.46 -0.55
CA VAL A 183 0.01 -24.28 -1.25
C VAL A 183 1.00 -24.78 -2.30
N GLU A 184 0.72 -24.54 -3.57
CA GLU A 184 1.57 -24.98 -4.68
C GLU A 184 2.37 -23.85 -5.31
N SER A 185 1.93 -22.59 -5.14
CA SER A 185 2.72 -21.42 -5.53
C SER A 185 2.35 -20.17 -4.74
N VAL A 186 3.34 -19.29 -4.54
CA VAL A 186 3.18 -17.93 -4.00
C VAL A 186 4.10 -17.03 -4.81
N GLY A 187 3.57 -15.94 -5.36
CA GLY A 187 4.38 -15.01 -6.15
C GLY A 187 3.72 -13.66 -6.34
N LYS A 188 4.52 -12.63 -6.64
CA LYS A 188 4.00 -11.31 -6.98
C LYS A 188 3.26 -11.35 -8.31
N VAL A 189 2.17 -10.60 -8.40
CA VAL A 189 1.50 -10.38 -9.68
C VAL A 189 2.40 -9.45 -10.50
N PRO A 190 2.76 -9.78 -11.74
CA PRO A 190 3.64 -8.94 -12.55
C PRO A 190 3.13 -7.50 -12.64
N ALA A 191 4.05 -6.53 -12.46
CA ALA A 191 3.76 -5.09 -12.39
C ALA A 191 2.98 -4.60 -11.15
N PHE A 192 2.64 -5.49 -10.20
CA PHE A 192 1.97 -5.14 -8.95
C PHE A 192 2.72 -5.70 -7.74
N ASP A 193 3.79 -5.03 -7.32
CA ASP A 193 4.64 -5.49 -6.20
C ASP A 193 3.89 -5.55 -4.86
N TRP A 194 2.80 -4.81 -4.73
CA TRP A 194 1.91 -4.83 -3.57
C TRP A 194 0.93 -6.03 -3.55
N LEU A 195 0.79 -6.73 -4.67
CA LEU A 195 -0.20 -7.80 -4.86
C LEU A 195 0.47 -9.16 -5.03
N THR A 196 0.00 -10.14 -4.27
CA THR A 196 0.53 -11.51 -4.32
C THR A 196 -0.55 -12.46 -4.77
N GLN A 197 -0.24 -13.34 -5.72
CA GLN A 197 -1.08 -14.47 -6.08
C GLN A 197 -0.62 -15.73 -5.34
N ILE A 198 -1.59 -16.53 -4.88
CA ILE A 198 -1.36 -17.75 -4.12
C ILE A 198 -2.20 -18.85 -4.74
N THR A 199 -1.56 -19.92 -5.21
CA THR A 199 -2.25 -21.08 -5.79
C THR A 199 -2.41 -22.18 -4.76
N LEU A 200 -3.65 -22.56 -4.49
CA LEU A 200 -4.06 -23.61 -3.57
C LEU A 200 -4.64 -24.78 -4.34
N LYS A 201 -4.29 -26.01 -3.95
CA LYS A 201 -4.94 -27.23 -4.46
C LYS A 201 -6.11 -27.63 -3.57
N LEU A 202 -7.26 -27.90 -4.18
CA LEU A 202 -8.44 -28.40 -3.46
C LEU A 202 -8.30 -29.91 -3.14
N PRO A 203 -8.53 -30.31 -1.87
CA PRO A 203 -8.49 -31.72 -1.45
C PRO A 203 -9.85 -32.43 -1.70
N ASP A 204 -9.87 -33.78 -1.66
CA ASP A 204 -11.09 -34.58 -1.96
C ASP A 204 -12.22 -34.32 -0.97
N GLU A 205 -11.82 -34.04 0.26
CA GLU A 205 -12.66 -33.86 1.43
C GLU A 205 -13.57 -32.63 1.31
N LEU A 206 -13.27 -31.72 0.38
CA LEU A 206 -14.12 -30.58 0.06
C LEU A 206 -15.24 -30.91 -0.95
N THR A 207 -15.35 -32.15 -1.43
CA THR A 207 -16.41 -32.52 -2.38
C THR A 207 -17.79 -32.23 -1.78
N ASN A 208 -18.60 -31.44 -2.49
CA ASN A 208 -19.92 -30.95 -2.03
C ASN A 208 -19.90 -30.11 -0.74
N ALA A 209 -18.77 -29.48 -0.39
CA ALA A 209 -18.69 -28.64 0.81
C ALA A 209 -19.55 -27.36 0.73
N GLY A 210 -19.93 -26.91 -0.48
CA GLY A 210 -20.64 -25.65 -0.67
C GLY A 210 -19.73 -24.45 -0.38
N ASP A 211 -20.24 -23.42 0.27
CA ASP A 211 -19.44 -22.27 0.67
C ASP A 211 -18.51 -22.63 1.84
N VAL A 212 -17.21 -22.38 1.66
CA VAL A 212 -16.17 -22.57 2.69
C VAL A 212 -15.39 -21.28 2.92
N ARG A 213 -14.94 -21.05 4.15
CA ARG A 213 -14.04 -19.93 4.48
C ARG A 213 -12.60 -20.34 4.29
N VAL A 214 -11.84 -19.60 3.50
CA VAL A 214 -10.43 -19.88 3.23
C VAL A 214 -9.55 -18.89 3.97
N SER A 215 -8.49 -19.38 4.61
CA SER A 215 -7.50 -18.53 5.27
C SER A 215 -6.09 -19.03 4.98
N ILE A 216 -5.13 -18.11 5.03
CA ILE A 216 -3.70 -18.41 5.01
C ILE A 216 -3.05 -18.01 6.32
N ARG A 217 -1.89 -18.58 6.61
CA ARG A 217 -0.96 -18.07 7.62
C ARG A 217 0.41 -17.86 6.98
N LEU A 218 0.99 -16.70 7.20
CA LEU A 218 2.37 -16.39 6.85
C LEU A 218 3.18 -16.30 8.14
N ARG A 219 4.18 -17.17 8.31
CA ARG A 219 5.00 -17.23 9.55
C ARG A 219 4.15 -17.28 10.82
N GLY A 220 3.05 -18.04 10.78
CA GLY A 220 2.11 -18.22 11.89
C GLY A 220 1.02 -17.15 12.02
N VAL A 221 1.15 -15.99 11.37
CA VAL A 221 0.17 -14.90 11.39
C VAL A 221 -0.96 -15.19 10.41
N ALA A 222 -2.19 -15.25 10.90
CA ALA A 222 -3.37 -15.58 10.11
C ALA A 222 -3.91 -14.40 9.31
N SER A 223 -4.50 -14.70 8.15
CA SER A 223 -5.27 -13.74 7.36
C SER A 223 -6.71 -13.59 7.84
N ASN A 224 -7.45 -12.67 7.20
CA ASN A 224 -8.91 -12.77 7.13
C ASN A 224 -9.36 -14.09 6.46
N ASN A 225 -10.65 -14.39 6.51
CA ASN A 225 -11.20 -15.69 6.10
C ASN A 225 -12.40 -15.56 5.13
N PRO A 226 -12.18 -15.04 3.90
CA PRO A 226 -13.23 -14.88 2.90
C PRO A 226 -13.79 -16.21 2.40
N ILE A 227 -14.96 -16.14 1.77
CA ILE A 227 -15.73 -17.28 1.27
C ILE A 227 -15.31 -17.61 -0.17
N ILE A 228 -15.21 -18.91 -0.48
CA ILE A 228 -15.27 -19.44 -1.85
C ILE A 228 -16.34 -20.52 -1.92
N GLY A 229 -17.05 -20.60 -3.05
CA GLY A 229 -17.96 -21.71 -3.34
C GLY A 229 -17.23 -22.95 -3.87
N ILE A 230 -17.62 -24.12 -3.37
CA ILE A 230 -17.18 -25.44 -3.85
C ILE A 230 -18.38 -26.24 -4.35
N ARG A 231 -18.23 -26.93 -5.48
CA ARG A 231 -19.25 -27.79 -6.10
C ARG A 231 -18.72 -29.12 -6.60
#